data_AF-A0A235FE53-F1
#
_entry.id   AF-A0A235FE53-F1
#
_cell.length_a   1.000
_cell.length_b   1.000
_cell.length_c   1.000
_cell.angle_alpha   90.00
_cell.angle_beta   90.00
_cell.angle_gamma   90.00
#
_symmetry.space_group_name_H-M   'P 1'
#
loop_
_entity.id
_entity.type
_entity.pdbx_description
1 polymer ?
#
loop_
_entity_poly.entity_id
_entity_poly.type
_entity_poly.pdbx_seq_one_letter_code
_entity_poly.pdbx_strand_id
1 'polypeptide(L)'
;MQELYYNSKKICTVTENEYSQFKLLCPYWGLSLIDKANVILGALSTFMIGVHGLSQKKFEQLSQLLQHTGVSLTENRLTPAIQHMHIVFESVHHMPISIKTDSGNTFYLNPIKPVQDTPVQSAIHKQIYLKPKKGDLYITVNAEYEENICEYISYIIIQRCIKEQFQTLSSVSSDIFYLLNQNALSLINPVFADVQKLAFSEPETQMSILPPKVEKKEEPAAIEEDQWESCDTSVHTTPQALSRRRSLQGTHPINPFRQNSGPVSPIAPFQSGAEKKNSAVIRPFHLN
;
A
#
# COMPACT_ATOMS: atom_id res chain seq x y z
N MET A 1 -1.86 -36.14 11.77
CA MET A 1 -0.72 -35.23 12.02
C MET A 1 0.34 -35.51 10.98
N GLN A 2 0.88 -34.49 10.33
CA GLN A 2 1.93 -34.58 9.31
C GLN A 2 3.14 -33.78 9.78
N GLU A 3 4.34 -34.28 9.50
CA GLU A 3 5.58 -33.60 9.83
C GLU A 3 6.12 -32.88 8.60
N LEU A 4 6.43 -31.59 8.74
CA LEU A 4 6.98 -30.78 7.65
C LEU A 4 8.49 -30.66 7.80
N TYR A 5 9.19 -30.77 6.67
CA TYR A 5 10.65 -30.75 6.61
C TYR A 5 11.15 -29.64 5.68
N TYR A 6 12.21 -28.94 6.08
CA TYR A 6 12.93 -27.95 5.26
C TYR A 6 14.44 -28.15 5.46
N ASN A 7 15.21 -28.20 4.37
CA ASN A 7 16.66 -28.49 4.42
C ASN A 7 17.03 -29.71 5.29
N SER A 8 16.30 -30.81 5.11
CA SER A 8 16.45 -32.06 5.88
C SER A 8 16.25 -31.93 7.40
N LYS A 9 15.66 -30.83 7.88
CA LYS A 9 15.29 -30.63 9.28
C LYS A 9 13.78 -30.58 9.41
N LYS A 10 13.24 -31.27 10.43
CA LYS A 10 11.84 -31.12 10.81
C LYS A 10 11.63 -29.71 11.34
N ILE A 11 10.65 -28.98 10.78
CA ILE A 11 10.32 -27.62 11.24
C ILE A 11 9.12 -27.64 12.18
N CYS A 12 8.06 -28.38 11.85
CA CYS A 12 6.84 -28.44 12.67
C CYS A 12 6.02 -29.69 12.36
N THR A 13 5.00 -29.92 13.19
CA THR A 13 3.97 -30.93 12.97
C THR A 13 2.64 -30.20 12.83
N VAL A 14 1.87 -30.56 11.81
CA VAL A 14 0.60 -29.91 11.46
C VAL A 14 -0.56 -30.90 11.43
N THR A 15 -1.76 -30.41 11.71
CA THR A 15 -3.01 -31.13 11.45
C THR A 15 -3.29 -31.25 9.96
N GLU A 16 -4.23 -32.10 9.56
CA GLU A 16 -4.61 -32.25 8.14
C GLU A 16 -5.22 -30.97 7.55
N ASN A 17 -5.99 -30.24 8.37
CA ASN A 17 -6.52 -28.93 7.98
C ASN A 17 -5.38 -27.92 7.79
N GLU A 18 -4.48 -27.79 8.78
CA GLU A 18 -3.32 -26.90 8.68
C GLU A 18 -2.43 -27.22 7.48
N TYR A 19 -2.19 -28.50 7.19
CA TYR A 19 -1.43 -28.92 6.02
C TYR A 19 -2.07 -28.45 4.71
N SER A 20 -3.39 -28.60 4.59
CA SER A 20 -4.14 -28.16 3.41
C SER A 20 -4.05 -26.64 3.22
N GLN A 21 -4.16 -25.86 4.30
CA GLN A 21 -4.02 -24.40 4.24
C GLN A 21 -2.57 -23.98 3.98
N PHE A 22 -1.58 -24.68 4.57
CA PHE A 22 -0.16 -24.46 4.34
C PHE A 22 0.20 -24.65 2.87
N LYS A 23 -0.35 -25.69 2.23
CA LYS A 23 -0.18 -25.94 0.80
C LYS A 23 -0.70 -24.78 -0.06
N LEU A 24 -1.81 -24.15 0.31
CA LEU A 24 -2.35 -22.97 -0.39
C LEU A 24 -1.45 -21.74 -0.21
N LEU A 25 -0.84 -21.57 0.96
CA LEU A 25 0.03 -20.44 1.29
C LEU A 25 1.44 -20.54 0.70
N CYS A 26 1.98 -21.75 0.54
CA CYS A 26 3.34 -21.99 0.05
C CYS A 26 3.72 -21.15 -1.19
N PRO A 27 2.94 -21.14 -2.28
CA PRO A 27 3.26 -20.33 -3.46
C PRO A 27 3.36 -18.83 -3.16
N TYR A 28 2.53 -18.31 -2.27
CA TYR A 28 2.58 -16.90 -1.89
C TYR A 28 3.84 -16.56 -1.08
N TRP A 29 4.46 -17.54 -0.43
CA TRP A 29 5.74 -17.38 0.26
C TRP A 29 6.93 -17.74 -0.63
N GLY A 30 6.75 -18.02 -1.92
CA GLY A 30 7.86 -18.45 -2.78
C GLY A 30 8.36 -19.86 -2.45
N LEU A 31 7.52 -20.69 -1.84
CA LEU A 31 7.80 -22.06 -1.42
C LEU A 31 6.98 -23.07 -2.23
N SER A 32 7.51 -24.28 -2.34
CA SER A 32 6.83 -25.44 -2.93
C SER A 32 6.82 -26.59 -1.93
N LEU A 33 5.71 -27.32 -1.86
CA LEU A 33 5.54 -28.47 -0.99
C LEU A 33 5.46 -29.75 -1.81
N ILE A 34 6.39 -30.67 -1.59
CA ILE A 34 6.37 -32.00 -2.20
C ILE A 34 5.48 -32.91 -1.35
N ASP A 35 4.24 -33.11 -1.78
CA ASP A 35 3.20 -33.80 -1.00
C ASP A 35 3.61 -35.19 -0.49
N LYS A 36 4.26 -35.98 -1.33
CA LYS A 36 4.63 -37.37 -0.97
C LYS A 36 5.71 -37.44 0.12
N ALA A 37 6.54 -36.40 0.23
CA ALA A 37 7.69 -36.38 1.11
C ALA A 37 7.49 -35.41 2.30
N ASN A 38 6.44 -34.58 2.27
CA ASN A 38 6.26 -33.45 3.20
C ASN A 38 7.50 -32.53 3.29
N VAL A 39 8.21 -32.40 2.17
CA VAL A 39 9.42 -31.60 2.06
C VAL A 39 9.08 -30.27 1.40
N ILE A 40 9.52 -29.19 2.04
CA ILE A 40 9.40 -27.82 1.58
C ILE A 40 10.68 -27.46 0.83
N LEU A 41 10.53 -26.88 -0.35
CA LEU A 41 11.63 -26.38 -1.18
C LEU A 41 11.37 -24.93 -1.59
N GLY A 42 12.45 -24.24 -1.98
CA GLY A 42 12.34 -22.96 -2.66
C GLY A 42 11.74 -23.13 -4.05
N ALA A 43 10.59 -22.50 -4.30
CA ALA A 43 9.87 -22.62 -5.57
C ALA A 43 10.54 -21.85 -6.71
N LEU A 44 11.49 -20.97 -6.40
CA LEU A 44 12.12 -20.07 -7.36
C LEU A 44 13.56 -20.48 -7.73
N SER A 45 14.00 -21.67 -7.34
CA SER A 45 15.39 -22.15 -7.52
C SER A 45 15.93 -22.16 -8.95
N THR A 46 15.06 -22.17 -9.95
CA THR A 46 15.44 -22.16 -11.38
C THR A 46 15.47 -20.76 -11.99
N PHE A 47 15.09 -19.72 -11.24
CA PHE A 47 15.00 -18.36 -11.75
C PHE A 47 16.21 -17.52 -11.34
N MET A 48 16.66 -16.71 -12.29
CA MET A 48 17.64 -15.65 -12.07
C MET A 48 17.01 -14.30 -12.38
N ILE A 49 17.03 -13.38 -11.42
CA ILE A 49 16.46 -12.04 -11.52
C ILE A 49 17.58 -11.00 -11.40
N GLY A 50 17.65 -10.09 -12.36
CA GLY A 50 18.52 -8.93 -12.24
C GLY A 50 17.83 -7.81 -11.48
N VAL A 51 18.45 -7.25 -10.44
CA VAL A 51 17.90 -6.12 -9.68
C VAL A 51 18.94 -5.01 -9.68
N HIS A 52 18.58 -3.85 -10.21
CA HIS A 52 19.47 -2.72 -10.43
C HIS A 52 18.98 -1.48 -9.71
N GLY A 53 19.91 -0.66 -9.23
CA GLY A 53 19.60 0.65 -8.64
C GLY A 53 19.27 0.63 -7.15
N LEU A 54 19.36 -0.51 -6.48
CA LEU A 54 19.41 -0.58 -5.02
C LEU A 54 20.83 -0.28 -4.53
N SER A 55 20.94 0.24 -3.30
CA SER A 55 22.23 0.24 -2.59
C SER A 55 22.62 -1.18 -2.18
N GLN A 56 23.91 -1.44 -1.98
CA GLN A 56 24.42 -2.74 -1.54
C GLN A 56 23.67 -3.29 -0.32
N LYS A 57 23.46 -2.44 0.71
CA LYS A 57 22.72 -2.80 1.92
C LYS A 57 21.28 -3.24 1.61
N LYS A 58 20.60 -2.57 0.68
CA LYS A 58 19.22 -2.89 0.27
C LYS A 58 19.18 -4.16 -0.57
N PHE A 59 20.18 -4.39 -1.41
CA PHE A 59 20.32 -5.63 -2.18
C PHE A 59 20.54 -6.84 -1.27
N GLU A 60 21.38 -6.71 -0.25
CA GLU A 60 21.57 -7.73 0.79
C GLU A 60 20.29 -8.00 1.59
N GLN A 61 19.58 -6.93 2.00
CA GLN A 61 18.28 -7.05 2.67
C GLN A 61 17.26 -7.80 1.79
N LEU A 62 17.18 -7.47 0.50
CA LEU A 62 16.31 -8.17 -0.44
C LEU A 62 16.70 -9.65 -0.58
N SER A 63 18.00 -9.94 -0.64
CA SER A 63 18.52 -11.30 -0.70
C SER A 63 18.13 -12.11 0.55
N GLN A 64 18.21 -11.51 1.75
CA GLN A 64 17.75 -12.15 2.99
C GLN A 64 16.24 -12.42 3.00
N LEU A 65 15.42 -11.48 2.50
CA LEU A 65 13.97 -11.69 2.37
C LEU A 65 13.64 -12.87 1.45
N LEU A 66 14.42 -13.08 0.39
CA LEU A 66 14.15 -14.10 -0.63
C LEU A 66 14.95 -15.39 -0.46
N GLN A 67 15.85 -15.49 0.51
CA GLN A 67 16.79 -16.62 0.64
C GLN A 67 16.12 -18.00 0.57
N HIS A 68 14.97 -18.16 1.24
CA HIS A 68 14.23 -19.41 1.30
C HIS A 68 13.61 -19.85 -0.04
N THR A 69 13.39 -18.91 -0.96
CA THR A 69 12.75 -19.18 -2.25
C THR A 69 13.68 -19.87 -3.23
N GLY A 70 15.00 -19.84 -2.98
CA GLY A 70 16.03 -20.36 -3.88
C GLY A 70 16.33 -19.47 -5.10
N VAL A 71 15.65 -18.32 -5.25
CA VAL A 71 15.90 -17.41 -6.38
C VAL A 71 17.34 -16.91 -6.39
N SER A 72 17.94 -16.87 -7.57
CA SER A 72 19.25 -16.23 -7.77
C SER A 72 19.08 -14.76 -8.14
N LEU A 73 19.75 -13.86 -7.42
CA LEU A 73 19.74 -12.42 -7.69
C LEU A 73 21.10 -11.97 -8.25
N THR A 74 21.08 -10.98 -9.15
CA THR A 74 22.31 -10.37 -9.69
C THR A 74 22.15 -8.86 -9.89
N GLU A 75 23.21 -8.10 -9.60
CA GLU A 75 23.32 -6.67 -9.92
C GLU A 75 23.99 -6.43 -11.27
N ASN A 76 24.57 -7.48 -11.87
CA ASN A 76 25.27 -7.37 -13.14
C ASN A 76 24.28 -7.43 -14.31
N ARG A 77 24.16 -6.32 -15.04
CA ARG A 77 23.30 -6.19 -16.24
C ARG A 77 23.68 -7.15 -17.37
N LEU A 78 24.91 -7.64 -17.38
CA LEU A 78 25.41 -8.56 -18.40
C LEU A 78 25.08 -10.02 -18.08
N THR A 79 24.73 -10.33 -16.84
CA THR A 79 24.35 -11.69 -16.45
C THR A 79 22.96 -12.00 -17.02
N PRO A 80 22.79 -13.10 -17.78
CA PRO A 80 21.49 -13.48 -18.31
C PRO A 80 20.48 -13.72 -17.18
N ALA A 81 19.44 -12.90 -17.12
CA ALA A 81 18.34 -13.07 -16.20
C ALA A 81 17.02 -13.25 -16.98
N ILE A 82 16.05 -13.93 -16.38
CA ILE A 82 14.72 -14.06 -17.00
C ILE A 82 13.95 -12.71 -16.99
N GLN A 83 14.38 -11.78 -16.15
CA GLN A 83 13.82 -10.44 -16.00
C GLN A 83 14.84 -9.53 -15.30
N HIS A 84 14.95 -8.28 -15.76
CA HIS A 84 15.61 -7.23 -15.02
C HIS A 84 14.61 -6.25 -14.41
N MET A 85 14.87 -5.83 -13.17
CA MET A 85 14.15 -4.79 -12.46
C MET A 85 15.10 -3.60 -12.27
N HIS A 86 14.74 -2.46 -12.83
CA HIS A 86 15.49 -1.20 -12.77
C HIS A 86 14.80 -0.26 -11.79
N ILE A 87 15.42 -0.03 -10.64
CA ILE A 87 14.84 0.76 -9.55
C ILE A 87 15.49 2.14 -9.54
N VAL A 88 14.67 3.19 -9.46
CA VAL A 88 15.10 4.58 -9.36
C VAL A 88 14.37 5.25 -8.21
N PHE A 89 15.09 5.99 -7.38
CA PHE A 89 14.53 6.77 -6.28
C PHE A 89 14.39 8.22 -6.70
N GLU A 90 13.20 8.79 -6.53
CA GLU A 90 12.89 10.18 -6.84
C GLU A 90 12.38 10.89 -5.57
N SER A 91 12.89 12.09 -5.31
CA SER A 91 12.50 12.89 -4.15
C SER A 91 11.09 13.48 -4.28
N VAL A 92 10.60 13.67 -5.51
CA VAL A 92 9.27 14.22 -5.78
C VAL A 92 8.57 13.33 -6.80
N HIS A 93 7.88 12.30 -6.30
CA HIS A 93 7.02 11.43 -7.11
C HIS A 93 5.62 11.34 -6.51
N HIS A 94 4.60 11.57 -7.34
CA HIS A 94 3.20 11.70 -6.93
C HIS A 94 2.56 10.43 -6.36
N MET A 95 3.22 9.28 -6.52
CA MET A 95 2.80 7.99 -5.96
C MET A 95 3.95 7.32 -5.22
N PRO A 96 3.68 6.45 -4.23
CA PRO A 96 4.73 5.75 -3.47
C PRO A 96 5.65 4.91 -4.35
N ILE A 97 5.06 4.10 -5.24
CA ILE A 97 5.80 3.29 -6.20
C ILE A 97 5.04 3.31 -7.54
N SER A 98 5.75 3.52 -8.65
CA SER A 98 5.23 3.26 -10.00
C SER A 98 6.07 2.20 -10.69
N ILE A 99 5.41 1.34 -11.46
CA ILE A 99 6.03 0.24 -12.19
C ILE A 99 5.65 0.38 -13.65
N LYS A 100 6.61 0.75 -14.47
CA LYS A 100 6.49 0.76 -15.91
C LYS A 100 7.01 -0.56 -16.47
N THR A 101 6.20 -1.19 -17.30
CA THR A 101 6.57 -2.41 -18.05
C THR A 101 7.13 -2.04 -19.41
N ASP A 102 7.89 -2.94 -20.05
CA ASP A 102 8.35 -2.79 -21.44
C ASP A 102 7.22 -2.48 -22.44
N SER A 103 6.02 -2.97 -22.17
CA SER A 103 4.84 -2.67 -23.00
C SER A 103 4.32 -1.23 -22.90
N GLY A 104 4.98 -0.36 -22.13
CA GLY A 104 4.59 1.03 -21.92
C GLY A 104 3.53 1.25 -20.85
N ASN A 105 2.88 0.18 -20.35
CA ASN A 105 1.90 0.28 -19.27
C ASN A 105 2.60 0.66 -17.95
N THR A 106 2.02 1.63 -17.25
CA THR A 106 2.45 2.07 -15.92
C THR A 106 1.40 1.67 -14.89
N PHE A 107 1.84 0.98 -13.84
CA PHE A 107 1.04 0.58 -12.69
C PHE A 107 1.47 1.41 -11.50
N TYR A 108 0.52 2.02 -10.80
CA TYR A 108 0.80 2.73 -9.55
C TYR A 108 0.44 1.84 -8.38
N LEU A 109 1.42 1.54 -7.54
CA LEU A 109 1.19 0.82 -6.30
C LEU A 109 0.97 1.86 -5.21
N ASN A 110 -0.21 1.81 -4.61
CA ASN A 110 -0.48 2.51 -3.36
C ASN A 110 -0.39 1.46 -2.24
N PRO A 111 0.70 1.46 -1.46
CA PRO A 111 0.88 0.48 -0.40
C PRO A 111 -0.23 0.66 0.62
N ILE A 112 -1.09 -0.35 0.70
CA ILE A 112 -2.18 -0.35 1.66
C ILE A 112 -1.55 -0.55 3.03
N LYS A 113 -1.80 0.42 3.93
CA LYS A 113 -1.56 0.17 5.35
C LYS A 113 -2.52 -0.93 5.78
N PRO A 114 -2.01 -2.04 6.34
CA PRO A 114 -2.88 -3.10 6.82
C PRO A 114 -3.88 -2.51 7.81
N VAL A 115 -5.17 -2.77 7.58
CA VAL A 115 -6.23 -2.47 8.53
C VAL A 115 -6.43 -3.72 9.37
N GLN A 116 -6.67 -3.58 10.67
CA GLN A 116 -6.71 -4.71 11.62
C GLN A 116 -7.62 -5.87 11.20
N ASP A 117 -8.67 -5.61 10.41
CA ASP A 117 -9.63 -6.61 9.94
C ASP A 117 -9.48 -6.95 8.46
N THR A 118 -8.28 -6.79 7.88
CA THR A 118 -8.06 -7.17 6.49
C THR A 118 -7.97 -8.69 6.34
N PRO A 119 -8.77 -9.32 5.47
CA PRO A 119 -8.61 -10.74 5.14
C PRO A 119 -7.16 -11.10 4.73
N VAL A 120 -6.77 -12.38 4.88
CA VAL A 120 -5.45 -12.89 4.47
C VAL A 120 -5.08 -12.48 3.04
N GLN A 121 -6.05 -12.47 2.13
CA GLN A 121 -5.91 -12.04 0.73
C GLN A 121 -5.42 -10.60 0.59
N SER A 122 -5.85 -9.73 1.51
CA SER A 122 -5.49 -8.32 1.50
C SER A 122 -4.17 -8.02 2.20
N ALA A 123 -3.81 -8.82 3.18
CA ALA A 123 -2.52 -8.71 3.86
C ALA A 123 -1.37 -9.28 3.02
N ILE A 124 -1.59 -10.43 2.41
CA ILE A 124 -0.55 -11.12 1.64
C ILE A 124 -0.17 -10.27 0.42
N HIS A 125 1.12 -9.99 0.31
CA HIS A 125 1.69 -9.11 -0.71
C HIS A 125 1.04 -7.71 -0.76
N LYS A 126 0.38 -7.25 0.30
CA LYS A 126 -0.23 -5.91 0.41
C LYS A 126 -1.16 -5.54 -0.77
N GLN A 127 -1.93 -6.51 -1.27
CA GLN A 127 -2.78 -6.39 -2.48
C GLN A 127 -2.05 -5.96 -3.75
N ILE A 128 -0.71 -6.07 -3.80
CA ILE A 128 0.03 -5.82 -5.02
C ILE A 128 -0.39 -6.88 -6.03
N TYR A 129 -0.87 -6.44 -7.19
CA TYR A 129 -1.20 -7.34 -8.29
C TYR A 129 -0.57 -6.82 -9.57
N LEU A 130 0.48 -7.49 -10.03
CA LEU A 130 1.05 -7.25 -11.34
C LEU A 130 0.62 -8.34 -12.31
N LYS A 131 0.06 -7.95 -13.46
CA LYS A 131 -0.26 -8.93 -14.52
C LYS A 131 1.04 -9.59 -14.99
N PRO A 132 1.07 -10.93 -15.15
CA PRO A 132 2.25 -11.61 -15.67
C PRO A 132 2.50 -11.09 -17.09
N LYS A 133 3.68 -10.53 -17.28
CA LYS A 133 4.16 -10.00 -18.57
C LYS A 133 5.65 -10.25 -18.63
N LYS A 134 6.12 -10.72 -19.78
CA LYS A 134 7.56 -10.82 -20.06
C LYS A 134 8.16 -9.42 -20.18
N GLY A 135 9.47 -9.34 -20.03
CA GLY A 135 10.23 -8.11 -20.16
C GLY A 135 10.59 -7.46 -18.83
N ASP A 136 11.36 -6.40 -18.93
CA ASP A 136 11.93 -5.68 -17.81
C ASP A 136 10.88 -4.82 -17.11
N LEU A 137 11.19 -4.49 -15.87
CA LEU A 137 10.41 -3.60 -15.02
C LEU A 137 11.23 -2.36 -14.69
N TYR A 138 10.65 -1.20 -14.90
CA TYR A 138 11.20 0.07 -14.46
C TYR A 138 10.37 0.56 -13.28
N ILE A 139 10.99 0.63 -12.12
CA ILE A 139 10.34 0.87 -10.84
C ILE A 139 10.82 2.23 -10.34
N THR A 140 9.92 3.20 -10.28
CA THR A 140 10.20 4.50 -9.67
C THR A 140 9.63 4.50 -8.26
N VAL A 141 10.45 4.88 -7.28
CA VAL A 141 10.12 4.85 -5.86
C VAL A 141 10.23 6.27 -5.33
N ASN A 142 9.17 6.75 -4.67
CA ASN A 142 9.28 7.98 -3.89
C ASN A 142 10.22 7.72 -2.71
N ALA A 143 11.21 8.60 -2.50
CA ALA A 143 12.22 8.47 -1.45
C ALA A 143 11.63 8.23 -0.05
N GLU A 144 10.43 8.75 0.25
CA GLU A 144 9.72 8.51 1.52
C GLU A 144 9.40 7.02 1.78
N TYR A 145 9.38 6.20 0.73
CA TYR A 145 9.05 4.78 0.79
C TYR A 145 10.26 3.86 0.58
N GLU A 146 11.48 4.42 0.56
CA GLU A 146 12.72 3.64 0.38
C GLU A 146 12.88 2.55 1.44
N GLU A 147 12.41 2.78 2.66
CA GLU A 147 12.54 1.80 3.76
C GLU A 147 11.89 0.46 3.44
N ASN A 148 10.71 0.49 2.82
CA ASN A 148 9.92 -0.70 2.53
C ASN A 148 10.21 -1.32 1.16
N ILE A 149 11.08 -0.73 0.32
CA ILE A 149 11.23 -1.17 -1.07
C ILE A 149 11.61 -2.65 -1.21
N CYS A 150 12.49 -3.17 -0.36
CA CYS A 150 12.93 -4.57 -0.43
C CYS A 150 11.76 -5.54 -0.21
N GLU A 151 10.82 -5.20 0.69
CA GLU A 151 9.59 -5.96 0.87
C GLU A 151 8.76 -5.96 -0.42
N TYR A 152 8.49 -4.78 -1.00
CA TYR A 152 7.69 -4.68 -2.23
C TYR A 152 8.32 -5.47 -3.38
N ILE A 153 9.63 -5.33 -3.58
CA ILE A 153 10.36 -6.06 -4.62
C ILE A 153 10.29 -7.57 -4.37
N SER A 154 10.36 -8.03 -3.11
CA SER A 154 10.25 -9.46 -2.81
C SER A 154 8.91 -10.05 -3.26
N TYR A 155 7.79 -9.34 -3.00
CA TYR A 155 6.46 -9.77 -3.46
C TYR A 155 6.34 -9.76 -4.98
N ILE A 156 6.89 -8.72 -5.62
CA ILE A 156 6.89 -8.61 -7.08
C ILE A 156 7.65 -9.80 -7.68
N ILE A 157 8.83 -10.15 -7.15
CA ILE A 157 9.62 -11.29 -7.62
C ILE A 157 8.82 -12.60 -7.49
N ILE A 158 8.24 -12.87 -6.31
CA ILE A 158 7.43 -14.09 -6.09
C ILE A 158 6.26 -14.15 -7.10
N GLN A 159 5.50 -13.06 -7.25
CA GLN A 159 4.40 -12.97 -8.20
C GLN A 159 4.85 -13.10 -9.66
N ARG A 160 6.04 -12.64 -10.02
CA ARG A 160 6.51 -12.72 -11.41
C ARG A 160 6.93 -14.14 -11.78
N CYS A 161 7.50 -14.87 -10.83
CA CYS A 161 8.03 -16.21 -11.07
C CYS A 161 6.97 -17.31 -11.03
N ILE A 162 6.01 -17.26 -10.10
CA ILE A 162 5.15 -18.42 -9.79
C ILE A 162 3.67 -18.09 -9.59
N LYS A 163 3.20 -16.95 -10.09
CA LYS A 163 1.80 -16.52 -9.89
C LYS A 163 0.77 -17.48 -10.46
N GLU A 164 1.10 -18.23 -11.50
CA GLU A 164 0.24 -19.28 -12.05
C GLU A 164 -0.09 -20.40 -11.04
N GLN A 165 0.68 -20.50 -9.96
CA GLN A 165 0.45 -21.47 -8.88
C GLN A 165 -0.47 -20.90 -7.77
N PHE A 166 -0.82 -19.61 -7.84
CA PHE A 166 -1.60 -18.96 -6.79
C PHE A 166 -3.06 -19.42 -6.86
N GLN A 167 -3.56 -19.90 -5.73
CA GLN A 167 -4.95 -20.34 -5.55
C GLN A 167 -5.68 -19.37 -4.63
N THR A 168 -7.02 -19.35 -4.69
CA THR A 168 -7.82 -18.53 -3.77
C THR A 168 -7.51 -18.89 -2.31
N LEU A 169 -7.31 -17.87 -1.48
CA LEU A 169 -7.09 -18.02 -0.04
C LEU A 169 -8.39 -17.88 0.77
N SER A 170 -9.56 -17.97 0.12
CA SER A 170 -10.88 -17.81 0.77
C SER A 170 -11.13 -18.77 1.94
N SER A 171 -10.46 -19.92 1.96
CA SER A 171 -10.54 -20.90 3.05
C SER A 171 -9.54 -20.65 4.20
N VAL A 172 -8.56 -19.77 4.00
CA VAL A 172 -7.51 -19.52 5.01
C VAL A 172 -8.00 -18.43 5.95
N SER A 173 -8.23 -18.78 7.21
CA SER A 173 -8.51 -17.80 8.26
C SER A 173 -7.24 -17.06 8.69
N SER A 174 -7.40 -15.85 9.23
CA SER A 174 -6.29 -15.06 9.77
C SER A 174 -5.54 -15.80 10.89
N ASP A 175 -6.26 -16.55 11.75
CA ASP A 175 -5.67 -17.35 12.83
C ASP A 175 -4.76 -18.46 12.27
N ILE A 176 -5.22 -19.18 11.25
CA ILE A 176 -4.43 -20.24 10.61
C ILE A 176 -3.23 -19.63 9.88
N PHE A 177 -3.40 -18.50 9.21
CA PHE A 177 -2.29 -17.79 8.58
C PHE A 177 -1.21 -17.41 9.61
N TYR A 178 -1.62 -16.83 10.75
CA TYR A 178 -0.70 -16.44 11.82
C TYR A 178 0.00 -17.64 12.43
N LEU A 179 -0.75 -18.70 12.74
CA LEU A 179 -0.23 -19.95 13.28
C LEU A 179 0.83 -20.55 12.35
N LEU A 180 0.55 -20.66 11.06
CA LEU A 180 1.48 -21.22 10.07
C LEU A 180 2.68 -20.29 9.81
N ASN A 181 2.48 -18.97 9.82
CA ASN A 181 3.56 -18.01 9.73
C ASN A 181 4.54 -18.16 10.91
N GLN A 182 4.03 -18.29 12.13
CA GLN A 182 4.83 -18.48 13.32
C GLN A 182 5.50 -19.87 13.35
N ASN A 183 4.73 -20.94 13.15
CA ASN A 183 5.22 -22.29 13.40
C ASN A 183 6.00 -22.88 12.22
N ALA A 184 5.83 -22.36 11.00
CA ALA A 184 6.54 -22.85 9.82
C ALA A 184 7.39 -21.76 9.18
N LEU A 185 6.80 -20.65 8.72
CA LEU A 185 7.56 -19.66 7.93
C LEU A 185 8.68 -19.00 8.73
N SER A 186 8.48 -18.72 10.02
CA SER A 186 9.53 -18.12 10.86
C SER A 186 10.75 -19.01 11.07
N LEU A 187 10.57 -20.34 10.99
CA LEU A 187 11.65 -21.32 11.07
C LEU A 187 12.38 -21.49 9.74
N ILE A 188 11.71 -21.19 8.62
CA ILE A 188 12.27 -21.26 7.27
C ILE A 188 13.01 -19.96 6.94
N ASN A 189 12.36 -18.81 7.15
CA ASN A 189 12.92 -17.48 6.94
C ASN A 189 12.32 -16.48 7.94
N PRO A 190 12.98 -16.20 9.07
CA PRO A 190 12.46 -15.28 10.07
C PRO A 190 12.30 -13.86 9.53
N VAL A 191 13.22 -13.40 8.67
CA VAL A 191 13.20 -12.04 8.11
C VAL A 191 11.95 -11.83 7.25
N PHE A 192 11.61 -12.80 6.39
CA PHE A 192 10.40 -12.72 5.58
C PHE A 192 9.13 -12.91 6.39
N ALA A 193 9.15 -13.82 7.38
CA ALA A 193 8.02 -14.07 8.27
C ALA A 193 7.62 -12.82 9.09
N ASP A 194 8.60 -12.04 9.56
CA ASP A 194 8.34 -10.82 10.32
C ASP A 194 7.62 -9.76 9.48
N VAL A 195 7.97 -9.64 8.21
CA VAL A 195 7.26 -8.76 7.28
C VAL A 195 5.81 -9.20 7.08
N GLN A 196 5.52 -10.51 7.16
CA GLN A 196 4.14 -11.01 7.12
C GLN A 196 3.35 -10.71 8.40
N LYS A 197 4.00 -10.57 9.57
CA LYS A 197 3.34 -10.27 10.86
C LYS A 197 2.84 -8.84 10.97
N LEU A 198 3.58 -7.89 10.37
CA LEU A 198 3.25 -6.47 10.38
C LEU A 198 1.91 -6.14 9.69
N ALA A 199 1.33 -7.10 8.95
CA ALA A 199 0.01 -6.96 8.37
C ALA A 199 -1.15 -7.14 9.38
N PHE A 200 -0.87 -7.57 10.61
CA PHE A 200 -1.92 -7.98 11.57
C PHE A 200 -1.66 -7.57 13.03
N SER A 201 -0.58 -6.84 13.29
CA SER A 201 -0.17 -6.48 14.68
C SER A 201 -0.61 -5.05 15.03
N GLU A 202 -1.47 -4.99 16.05
CA GLU A 202 -2.07 -3.91 16.87
C GLU A 202 -2.16 -2.44 16.40
N PRO A 203 -3.28 -1.76 16.75
CA PRO A 203 -3.35 -0.32 16.64
C PRO A 203 -2.38 0.23 17.68
N GLU A 204 -1.52 1.17 17.30
CA GLU A 204 -0.88 2.01 18.29
C GLU A 204 -1.99 2.50 19.22
N THR A 205 -1.90 2.07 20.48
CA THR A 205 -2.72 2.66 21.53
C THR A 205 -2.35 4.12 21.48
N GLN A 206 -3.18 4.93 20.81
CA GLN A 206 -3.15 6.37 20.96
C GLN A 206 -3.36 6.54 22.46
N MET A 207 -2.25 6.79 23.16
CA MET A 207 -2.27 7.33 24.50
C MET A 207 -3.24 8.49 24.41
N SER A 208 -4.43 8.29 24.97
CA SER A 208 -5.39 9.34 25.17
C SER A 208 -4.66 10.34 26.05
N ILE A 209 -4.13 11.38 25.42
CA ILE A 209 -3.70 12.58 26.12
C ILE A 209 -5.02 13.17 26.62
N LEU A 210 -5.46 12.69 27.79
CA LEU A 210 -6.43 13.41 28.60
C LEU A 210 -5.91 14.85 28.70
N PRO A 211 -6.73 15.85 28.34
CA PRO A 211 -6.30 17.24 28.48
C PRO A 211 -5.93 17.47 29.95
N PRO A 212 -4.83 18.20 30.21
CA PRO A 212 -4.38 18.42 31.58
C PRO A 212 -5.51 19.06 32.38
N LYS A 213 -5.84 18.44 33.52
CA LYS A 213 -6.68 19.06 34.55
C LYS A 213 -6.02 20.39 34.91
N VAL A 214 -6.69 21.48 34.55
CA VAL A 214 -6.36 22.82 35.01
C VAL A 214 -6.54 22.80 36.53
N GLU A 215 -5.43 22.71 37.27
CA GLU A 215 -5.40 23.00 38.69
C GLU A 215 -5.75 24.48 38.86
N LYS A 216 -6.87 24.72 39.55
CA LYS A 216 -7.27 26.05 39.99
C LYS A 216 -6.19 26.59 40.92
N LYS A 217 -5.54 27.67 40.49
CA LYS A 217 -4.62 28.45 41.30
C LYS A 217 -5.44 29.24 42.32
N GLU A 218 -5.19 28.99 43.61
CA GLU A 218 -5.74 29.73 44.74
C GLU A 218 -5.24 31.19 44.73
N GLU A 219 -6.15 32.11 44.99
CA GLU A 219 -5.87 33.50 45.38
C GLU A 219 -5.12 33.56 46.72
N PRO A 220 -4.36 34.64 46.95
CA PRO A 220 -4.37 35.26 48.27
C PRO A 220 -4.90 36.69 48.21
N ALA A 221 -5.64 37.02 49.26
CA ALA A 221 -6.34 38.27 49.49
C ALA A 221 -5.41 39.46 49.82
N ALA A 222 -5.83 40.61 49.28
CA ALA A 222 -5.85 41.98 49.81
C ALA A 222 -4.79 42.47 50.82
N ILE A 223 -4.18 43.63 50.48
CA ILE A 223 -3.96 44.75 51.42
C ILE A 223 -4.25 46.07 50.67
N GLU A 224 -5.14 46.87 51.29
CA GLU A 224 -5.56 48.28 51.11
C GLU A 224 -4.35 49.26 51.11
N GLU A 225 -4.38 50.57 50.83
CA GLU A 225 -5.25 51.63 50.33
C GLU A 225 -4.25 52.80 50.11
N ASP A 226 -4.39 53.64 49.08
CA ASP A 226 -4.45 55.10 49.29
C ASP A 226 -4.75 55.89 47.99
N GLN A 227 -5.58 56.90 48.21
CA GLN A 227 -6.18 57.94 47.34
C GLN A 227 -5.11 58.83 46.67
N TRP A 228 -5.30 59.72 45.69
CA TRP A 228 -6.36 60.40 44.92
C TRP A 228 -5.59 60.92 43.65
N GLU A 229 -6.11 61.17 42.45
CA GLU A 229 -6.95 62.32 42.08
C GLU A 229 -7.19 62.28 40.55
N SER A 230 -8.45 62.53 40.19
CA SER A 230 -9.06 63.08 38.96
C SER A 230 -8.21 63.43 37.71
N CYS A 231 -8.68 63.04 36.52
CA CYS A 231 -9.37 63.98 35.61
C CYS A 231 -9.93 63.31 34.35
N ASP A 232 -11.21 63.59 34.11
CA ASP A 232 -11.98 63.40 32.88
C ASP A 232 -11.27 63.90 31.61
N THR A 233 -11.52 63.27 30.45
CA THR A 233 -12.37 63.87 29.40
C THR A 233 -12.79 62.81 28.36
N SER A 234 -14.09 62.79 28.07
CA SER A 234 -14.76 62.25 26.89
C SER A 234 -14.17 62.82 25.57
N VAL A 235 -14.41 62.27 24.38
CA VAL A 235 -15.61 62.46 23.55
C VAL A 235 -15.47 61.62 22.26
N HIS A 236 -16.61 61.04 21.84
CA HIS A 236 -17.12 60.70 20.49
C HIS A 236 -16.24 61.07 19.26
N THR A 237 -16.31 60.38 18.11
CA THR A 237 -17.41 60.51 17.13
C THR A 237 -17.21 59.55 15.92
N THR A 238 -18.21 58.72 15.61
CA THR A 238 -18.59 58.32 14.22
C THR A 238 -19.67 59.30 13.75
N PRO A 239 -19.78 59.73 12.46
CA PRO A 239 -20.33 58.84 11.42
C PRO A 239 -20.04 59.18 9.92
N GLN A 240 -20.59 58.32 9.05
CA GLN A 240 -21.16 58.57 7.70
C GLN A 240 -20.31 58.50 6.40
N ALA A 241 -20.59 57.42 5.66
CA ALA A 241 -21.10 57.33 4.28
C ALA A 241 -20.75 58.38 3.21
N LEU A 242 -20.29 57.89 2.05
CA LEU A 242 -20.64 58.46 0.73
C LEU A 242 -20.91 57.36 -0.31
N SER A 243 -22.09 57.50 -0.92
CA SER A 243 -22.59 56.73 -2.06
C SER A 243 -21.90 57.08 -3.37
N ARG A 244 -21.85 56.13 -4.31
CA ARG A 244 -22.08 56.46 -5.73
C ARG A 244 -22.87 55.36 -6.46
N ARG A 245 -24.08 55.76 -6.86
CA ARG A 245 -25.01 55.07 -7.76
C ARG A 245 -24.55 55.08 -9.22
N ARG A 246 -24.99 54.05 -9.97
CA ARG A 246 -25.62 54.07 -11.32
C ARG A 246 -25.93 52.59 -11.64
N SER A 247 -27.14 52.03 -11.51
CA SER A 247 -28.43 52.22 -12.22
C SER A 247 -28.37 52.06 -13.75
N LEU A 248 -28.97 50.96 -14.25
CA LEU A 248 -29.85 50.80 -15.43
C LEU A 248 -30.28 49.31 -15.43
N GLN A 249 -31.49 48.96 -14.99
CA GLN A 249 -32.68 48.67 -15.82
C GLN A 249 -32.41 47.61 -16.93
N GLY A 250 -33.11 46.47 -17.05
CA GLY A 250 -34.29 45.96 -16.37
C GLY A 250 -34.61 44.50 -16.76
N THR A 251 -35.46 43.87 -15.93
CA THR A 251 -36.52 42.89 -16.23
C THR A 251 -36.32 41.84 -17.34
N HIS A 252 -36.11 40.57 -16.97
CA HIS A 252 -37.15 39.51 -16.93
C HIS A 252 -36.55 38.18 -16.40
N PRO A 253 -37.27 37.39 -15.57
CA PRO A 253 -36.81 36.08 -15.10
C PRO A 253 -36.96 35.00 -16.17
N ILE A 254 -35.89 34.24 -16.42
CA ILE A 254 -35.88 33.11 -17.35
C ILE A 254 -36.64 31.93 -16.71
N ASN A 255 -37.77 31.56 -17.33
CA ASN A 255 -38.62 30.45 -16.91
C ASN A 255 -38.23 29.19 -17.72
N PRO A 256 -37.80 28.07 -17.11
CA PRO A 256 -37.11 26.98 -17.81
C PRO A 256 -38.02 25.93 -18.48
N PHE A 257 -39.35 26.12 -18.53
CA PHE A 257 -40.29 25.11 -19.07
C PHE A 257 -41.21 25.65 -20.17
N ARG A 258 -40.66 26.10 -21.30
CA ARG A 258 -41.44 26.18 -22.54
C ARG A 258 -40.79 25.42 -23.69
N GLN A 259 -41.49 24.34 -24.05
CA GLN A 259 -41.30 23.52 -25.24
C GLN A 259 -41.55 24.37 -26.49
N ASN A 260 -40.60 24.34 -27.44
CA ASN A 260 -40.87 24.68 -28.83
C ASN A 260 -40.46 23.48 -29.68
N SER A 261 -41.46 22.89 -30.32
CA SER A 261 -41.37 21.81 -31.30
C SER A 261 -41.00 22.37 -32.67
N GLY A 262 -39.84 21.96 -33.19
CA GLY A 262 -39.43 22.16 -34.58
C GLY A 262 -38.35 21.13 -34.95
N PRO A 263 -38.36 20.55 -36.16
CA PRO A 263 -37.58 19.37 -36.48
C PRO A 263 -36.14 19.77 -36.84
N VAL A 264 -35.16 19.27 -36.10
CA VAL A 264 -33.75 19.40 -36.45
C VAL A 264 -33.13 18.00 -36.46
N SER A 265 -32.50 17.71 -37.59
CA SER A 265 -31.82 16.48 -37.97
C SER A 265 -30.74 16.03 -36.95
N PRO A 266 -30.46 14.72 -36.86
CA PRO A 266 -29.62 14.17 -35.82
C PRO A 266 -28.15 14.52 -36.04
N ILE A 267 -27.60 15.30 -35.10
CA ILE A 267 -26.16 15.47 -34.92
C ILE A 267 -25.61 14.14 -34.39
N ALA A 268 -24.75 13.48 -35.17
CA ALA A 268 -23.97 12.33 -34.73
C ALA A 268 -22.57 12.81 -34.32
N PRO A 269 -22.18 12.78 -33.03
CA PRO A 269 -20.87 13.26 -32.64
C PRO A 269 -20.13 12.23 -31.79
N PHE A 270 -19.62 11.13 -32.37
CA PHE A 270 -18.41 10.45 -31.87
C PHE A 270 -17.74 9.66 -33.00
N GLN A 271 -16.97 10.38 -33.83
CA GLN A 271 -15.84 9.76 -34.52
C GLN A 271 -14.63 9.75 -33.57
N SER A 272 -13.96 8.61 -33.60
CA SER A 272 -12.76 8.20 -32.89
C SER A 272 -11.58 9.17 -32.97
N GLY A 273 -10.96 9.44 -31.82
CA GLY A 273 -9.68 10.14 -31.77
C GLY A 273 -9.30 10.57 -30.36
N ALA A 274 -9.01 9.63 -29.47
CA ALA A 274 -8.18 9.89 -28.28
C ALA A 274 -7.65 8.57 -27.72
N GLU A 275 -6.34 8.39 -27.75
CA GLU A 275 -5.62 7.40 -26.96
C GLU A 275 -5.94 7.62 -25.48
N LYS A 276 -6.81 6.77 -24.92
CA LYS A 276 -6.99 6.70 -23.47
C LYS A 276 -5.76 6.03 -22.87
N LYS A 277 -4.90 6.84 -22.23
CA LYS A 277 -4.00 6.34 -21.19
C LYS A 277 -4.86 5.73 -20.09
N ASN A 278 -5.01 4.41 -20.13
CA ASN A 278 -5.70 3.66 -19.09
C ASN A 278 -4.81 3.61 -17.84
N SER A 279 -4.87 4.66 -17.01
CA SER A 279 -4.45 4.54 -15.61
C SER A 279 -5.53 3.76 -14.87
N ALA A 280 -5.42 2.44 -14.87
CA ALA A 280 -6.28 1.61 -14.05
C ALA A 280 -5.75 1.62 -12.61
N VAL A 281 -6.46 2.31 -11.71
CA VAL A 281 -6.37 2.03 -10.27
C VAL A 281 -7.17 0.74 -10.07
N ILE A 282 -6.48 -0.40 -9.99
CA ILE A 282 -7.12 -1.71 -9.84
C ILE A 282 -7.37 -1.95 -8.34
N ARG A 283 -8.64 -2.04 -7.94
CA ARG A 283 -9.08 -2.54 -6.63
C ARG A 283 -9.96 -3.78 -6.87
N PRO A 284 -9.47 -5.02 -6.66
CA PRO A 284 -10.11 -6.20 -7.24
C PRO A 284 -11.08 -6.96 -6.32
N PHE A 285 -11.27 -6.56 -5.06
CA PHE A 285 -12.20 -7.27 -4.17
C PHE A 285 -13.42 -6.40 -3.85
N HIS A 286 -14.50 -6.62 -4.60
CA HIS A 286 -15.84 -6.35 -4.10
C HIS A 286 -16.41 -7.69 -3.63
N LEU A 287 -16.82 -7.71 -2.36
CA LEU A 287 -17.63 -8.78 -1.78
C LEU A 287 -18.94 -8.87 -2.58
N ASN A 288 -19.23 -10.06 -3.11
CA ASN A 288 -20.60 -10.47 -3.36
C ASN A 288 -21.04 -11.32 -2.17
#